data_AF-A0A0B8QHN1-F1
#
_entry.id   AF-A0A0B8QHN1-F1
#
_cell.length_a   1.000
_cell.length_b   1.000
_cell.length_c   1.000
_cell.angle_alpha   90.00
_cell.angle_beta   90.00
_cell.angle_gamma   90.00
#
_symmetry.space_group_name_H-M   'P 1'
#
loop_
_entity.id
_entity.type
_entity.pdbx_description
1 polymer ?
#
loop_
_entity_poly.entity_id
_entity_poly.type
_entity_poly.pdbx_seq_one_letter_code
_entity_poly.pdbx_strand_id
1 'polypeptide(L)'
;MTPEIKLSVTAIITAITVYSYVPYVLNTVRGNIKPHFYTWLIWALIGGISITIAALGHGGIGLIPIAIGAVSALIIAISTFKNASDATKSDKIFLAASLMAIPVWYFTSGAVAALMAATINVIASIPTIRNAWINPSHETPSTWLLNGIRFGAATAVLNTISVETASFTVAMTGVNFLVFGILIVRTKALKHRAKQAECLESCECAS
;
A
#
# COMPACT_ATOMS: atom_id res chain seq x y z
N MET A 1 9.62 25.07 5.76
CA MET A 1 9.16 25.09 4.35
C MET A 1 8.06 26.14 4.25
N THR A 2 8.14 27.08 3.31
CA THR A 2 7.11 28.11 3.16
C THR A 2 5.79 27.48 2.67
N PRO A 3 4.63 28.12 2.90
CA PRO A 3 3.34 27.60 2.44
C PRO A 3 3.29 27.32 0.94
N GLU A 4 3.92 28.17 0.12
CA GLU A 4 3.96 28.03 -1.35
C GLU A 4 4.72 26.77 -1.76
N ILE A 5 5.89 26.53 -1.14
CA ILE A 5 6.68 25.32 -1.41
C ILE A 5 5.91 24.07 -0.98
N LYS A 6 5.26 24.09 0.19
CA LYS A 6 4.43 22.95 0.63
C LYS A 6 3.29 22.68 -0.36
N LEU A 7 2.66 23.71 -0.89
CA LEU A 7 1.60 23.58 -1.90
C LEU A 7 2.14 22.96 -3.20
N SER A 8 3.25 23.46 -3.74
CA SER A 8 3.85 22.92 -4.95
C SER A 8 4.27 21.46 -4.80
N VAL A 9 4.92 21.11 -3.68
CA VAL A 9 5.30 19.72 -3.40
C VAL A 9 4.05 18.85 -3.25
N THR A 10 3.01 19.35 -2.57
CA THR A 10 1.73 18.63 -2.41
C THR A 10 1.04 18.36 -3.75
N ALA A 11 1.09 19.31 -4.70
CA ALA A 11 0.56 19.12 -6.04
C ALA A 11 1.33 18.02 -6.81
N ILE A 12 2.66 18.02 -6.72
CA ILE A 12 3.52 17.00 -7.36
C ILE A 12 3.23 15.61 -6.79
N ILE A 13 3.21 15.45 -5.46
CA ILE A 13 2.93 14.15 -4.84
C ILE A 13 1.49 13.68 -5.12
N THR A 14 0.54 14.60 -5.29
CA THR A 14 -0.83 14.28 -5.71
C THR A 14 -0.86 13.75 -7.13
N ALA A 15 -0.13 14.38 -8.06
CA ALA A 15 0.01 13.87 -9.43
C ALA A 15 0.66 12.47 -9.45
N ILE A 16 1.70 12.26 -8.65
CA ILE A 16 2.32 10.92 -8.47
C ILE A 16 1.31 9.91 -7.93
N THR A 17 0.47 10.33 -6.97
CA THR A 17 -0.59 9.46 -6.39
C THR A 17 -1.56 9.00 -7.46
N VAL A 18 -2.08 9.93 -8.26
CA VAL A 18 -3.02 9.62 -9.36
C VAL A 18 -2.35 8.74 -10.41
N TYR A 19 -1.13 9.09 -10.83
CA TYR A 19 -0.37 8.32 -11.81
C TYR A 19 -0.02 6.89 -11.32
N SER A 20 0.20 6.72 -10.02
CA SER A 20 0.46 5.41 -9.41
C SER A 20 -0.78 4.51 -9.38
N TYR A 21 -1.94 5.08 -9.00
CA TYR A 21 -3.16 4.30 -8.78
C TYR A 21 -3.99 4.09 -10.04
N VAL A 22 -4.07 5.04 -10.98
CA VAL A 22 -4.91 4.90 -12.18
C VAL A 22 -4.53 3.66 -13.01
N PRO A 23 -3.25 3.44 -13.38
CA PRO A 23 -2.86 2.23 -14.11
C PRO A 23 -3.06 0.96 -13.28
N TYR A 24 -2.86 1.03 -11.96
CA TYR A 24 -3.04 -0.12 -11.08
C TYR A 24 -4.52 -0.54 -11.02
N VAL A 25 -5.44 0.41 -10.86
CA VAL A 25 -6.89 0.16 -10.91
C VAL A 25 -7.29 -0.39 -12.26
N LEU A 26 -6.84 0.20 -13.37
CA LEU A 26 -7.17 -0.29 -14.71
C LEU A 26 -6.68 -1.72 -14.95
N ASN A 27 -5.45 -2.04 -14.54
CA ASN A 27 -4.92 -3.42 -14.63
C ASN A 27 -5.66 -4.39 -13.71
N THR A 28 -6.12 -3.94 -12.54
CA THR A 28 -6.96 -4.72 -11.63
C THR A 28 -8.30 -5.07 -12.28
N VAL A 29 -9.01 -4.06 -12.82
CA VAL A 29 -10.31 -4.24 -13.47
C VAL A 29 -10.20 -5.13 -14.71
N ARG A 30 -9.10 -5.02 -15.46
CA ARG A 30 -8.81 -5.87 -16.62
C ARG A 30 -8.39 -7.30 -16.25
N GLY A 31 -8.12 -7.58 -14.96
CA GLY A 31 -7.64 -8.89 -14.51
C GLY A 31 -6.17 -9.16 -14.83
N ASN A 32 -5.42 -8.16 -15.31
CA ASN A 32 -3.98 -8.26 -15.60
C ASN A 32 -3.18 -8.48 -14.32
N ILE A 33 -3.67 -7.93 -13.20
CA ILE A 33 -3.12 -8.13 -11.86
C ILE A 33 -4.25 -8.58 -10.93
N LYS A 34 -3.89 -9.27 -9.86
CA LYS A 34 -4.85 -9.84 -8.89
C LYS A 34 -4.45 -9.44 -7.47
N PRO A 35 -4.67 -8.16 -7.10
CA PRO A 35 -4.36 -7.67 -5.76
C PRO A 35 -5.16 -8.41 -4.69
N HIS A 36 -4.61 -8.50 -3.49
CA HIS A 36 -5.26 -9.17 -2.38
C HIS A 36 -6.42 -8.35 -1.78
N PHE A 37 -7.67 -8.77 -2.04
CA PHE A 37 -8.90 -8.06 -1.65
C PHE A 37 -8.89 -7.52 -0.22
N TYR A 38 -8.62 -8.38 0.77
CA TYR A 38 -8.69 -8.00 2.18
C TYR A 38 -7.67 -6.93 2.56
N THR A 39 -6.47 -6.95 1.98
CA THR A 39 -5.45 -5.94 2.29
C THR A 39 -5.90 -4.56 1.83
N TRP A 40 -6.44 -4.47 0.61
CA TRP A 40 -6.96 -3.22 0.06
C TRP A 40 -8.17 -2.69 0.82
N LEU A 41 -9.07 -3.59 1.24
CA LEU A 41 -10.22 -3.21 2.07
C LEU A 41 -9.77 -2.66 3.43
N ILE A 42 -8.83 -3.35 4.10
CA ILE A 42 -8.31 -2.90 5.39
C ILE A 42 -7.58 -1.56 5.25
N TRP A 43 -6.76 -1.38 4.22
CA TRP A 43 -6.07 -0.12 3.96
C TRP A 43 -7.03 1.04 3.67
N ALA A 44 -8.17 0.78 3.01
CA ALA A 44 -9.20 1.80 2.84
C ALA A 44 -9.79 2.23 4.19
N LEU A 45 -10.18 1.26 5.04
CA LEU A 45 -10.80 1.51 6.33
C LEU A 45 -9.84 2.20 7.32
N ILE A 46 -8.66 1.60 7.54
CA ILE A 46 -7.64 2.13 8.46
C ILE A 46 -7.02 3.41 7.91
N GLY A 47 -6.91 3.53 6.58
CA GLY A 47 -6.52 4.77 5.90
C GLY A 47 -7.47 5.91 6.25
N GLY A 48 -8.78 5.69 6.16
CA GLY A 48 -9.80 6.66 6.59
C GLY A 48 -9.63 7.08 8.04
N ILE A 49 -9.48 6.13 8.98
CA ILE A 49 -9.24 6.42 10.40
C ILE A 49 -7.96 7.23 10.60
N SER A 50 -6.87 6.84 9.94
CA SER A 50 -5.57 7.50 10.07
C SER A 50 -5.57 8.92 9.52
N ILE A 51 -6.30 9.17 8.43
CA ILE A 51 -6.51 10.53 7.90
C ILE A 51 -7.29 11.37 8.90
N THR A 52 -8.33 10.82 9.53
CA THR A 52 -9.09 11.54 10.56
C THR A 52 -8.22 11.89 11.76
N ILE A 53 -7.44 10.94 12.27
CA ILE A 53 -6.49 11.19 13.37
C ILE A 53 -5.47 12.28 12.97
N ALA A 54 -4.89 12.18 11.77
CA ALA A 54 -3.92 13.16 11.29
C ALA A 54 -4.54 14.54 11.05
N ALA A 55 -5.81 14.62 10.64
CA ALA A 55 -6.54 15.88 10.48
C ALA A 55 -6.76 16.56 11.84
N LEU A 56 -7.16 15.79 12.87
CA LEU A 56 -7.26 16.28 14.24
C LEU A 56 -5.90 16.73 14.81
N GLY A 57 -4.82 16.09 14.39
CA GLY A 57 -3.44 16.50 14.68
C GLY A 57 -2.89 17.66 13.83
N HIS A 58 -3.75 18.36 13.08
CA HIS A 58 -3.36 19.47 12.20
C HIS A 58 -2.38 19.09 11.06
N GLY A 59 -2.57 17.92 10.43
CA GLY A 59 -1.73 17.42 9.33
C GLY A 59 -1.77 18.25 8.03
N GLY A 60 -2.83 19.02 7.80
CA GLY A 60 -2.91 20.01 6.72
C GLY A 60 -2.90 19.43 5.30
N ILE A 61 -2.34 20.18 4.34
CA ILE A 61 -2.42 19.85 2.90
C ILE A 61 -1.71 18.55 2.52
N GLY A 62 -0.73 18.10 3.32
CA GLY A 62 -0.07 16.81 3.13
C GLY A 62 -1.01 15.59 3.21
N LEU A 63 -2.24 15.77 3.72
CA LEU A 63 -3.25 14.72 3.79
C LEU A 63 -3.98 14.45 2.47
N ILE A 64 -3.98 15.39 1.52
CA ILE A 64 -4.65 15.26 0.22
C ILE A 64 -4.24 13.97 -0.54
N PRO A 65 -2.94 13.72 -0.80
CA PRO A 65 -2.52 12.48 -1.48
C PRO A 65 -2.82 11.22 -0.67
N ILE A 66 -2.91 11.32 0.66
CA ILE A 66 -3.26 10.20 1.54
C ILE A 66 -4.74 9.85 1.36
N ALA A 67 -5.62 10.85 1.34
CA ALA A 67 -7.05 10.68 1.10
C ALA A 67 -7.34 10.07 -0.26
N ILE A 68 -6.69 10.55 -1.32
CA ILE A 68 -6.79 9.96 -2.66
C ILE A 68 -6.35 8.49 -2.63
N GLY A 69 -5.27 8.18 -1.89
CA GLY A 69 -4.81 6.80 -1.70
C GLY A 69 -5.83 5.90 -0.99
N ALA A 70 -6.50 6.38 0.05
CA ALA A 70 -7.53 5.62 0.77
C ALA A 70 -8.76 5.35 -0.12
N VAL A 71 -9.22 6.35 -0.88
CA VAL A 71 -10.30 6.17 -1.87
C VAL A 71 -9.87 5.19 -2.97
N SER A 72 -8.64 5.31 -3.48
CA SER A 72 -8.11 4.38 -4.49
C SER A 72 -8.06 2.95 -3.95
N ALA A 73 -7.67 2.77 -2.69
CA ALA A 73 -7.67 1.46 -2.04
C ALA A 73 -9.07 0.85 -1.97
N LEU A 74 -10.09 1.66 -1.67
CA LEU A 74 -11.48 1.21 -1.68
C LEU A 74 -11.93 0.77 -3.08
N ILE A 75 -11.57 1.54 -4.11
CA ILE A 75 -11.87 1.20 -5.51
C ILE A 75 -11.20 -0.13 -5.89
N ILE A 76 -9.94 -0.34 -5.49
CA ILE A 76 -9.22 -1.59 -5.75
C ILE A 76 -9.87 -2.77 -5.00
N ALA A 77 -10.27 -2.58 -3.75
CA ALA A 77 -10.99 -3.60 -2.99
C ALA A 77 -12.30 -3.99 -3.69
N ILE A 78 -13.12 -3.01 -4.10
CA ILE A 78 -14.37 -3.28 -4.84
C ILE A 78 -14.07 -4.01 -6.16
N SER A 79 -13.04 -3.58 -6.88
CA SER A 79 -12.64 -4.17 -8.18
C SER A 79 -12.13 -5.61 -8.05
N THR A 80 -11.52 -5.95 -6.92
CA THR A 80 -10.99 -7.30 -6.66
C THR A 80 -12.00 -8.23 -5.99
N PHE A 81 -13.09 -7.71 -5.41
CA PHE A 81 -14.05 -8.50 -4.65
C PHE A 81 -14.59 -9.72 -5.42
N LYS A 82 -14.96 -9.54 -6.69
CA LYS A 82 -15.50 -10.64 -7.54
C LYS A 82 -14.47 -11.69 -7.92
N ASN A 83 -13.19 -11.31 -7.93
CA ASN A 83 -12.06 -12.17 -8.27
C ASN A 83 -11.24 -12.53 -7.04
N ALA A 84 -11.77 -12.30 -5.83
CA ALA A 84 -11.08 -12.60 -4.60
C ALA A 84 -10.82 -14.11 -4.56
N SER A 85 -9.55 -14.49 -4.44
CA SER A 85 -9.20 -15.87 -4.12
C SER A 85 -9.87 -16.29 -2.81
N ASP A 86 -10.09 -17.59 -2.62
CA ASP A 86 -10.68 -18.12 -1.39
C ASP A 86 -10.04 -17.50 -0.15
N ALA A 87 -10.88 -16.81 0.63
CA ALA A 87 -10.46 -16.14 1.85
C ALA A 87 -9.83 -17.14 2.81
N THR A 88 -8.54 -16.99 3.09
CA THR A 88 -7.88 -17.85 4.06
C THR A 88 -8.40 -17.55 5.47
N LYS A 89 -8.29 -18.51 6.39
CA LYS A 89 -8.64 -18.27 7.80
C LYS A 89 -7.86 -17.07 8.38
N SER A 90 -6.60 -16.89 7.97
CA SER A 90 -5.79 -15.73 8.35
C SER A 90 -6.37 -14.40 7.86
N ASP A 91 -6.96 -14.35 6.66
CA ASP A 91 -7.50 -13.09 6.13
C ASP A 91 -8.71 -12.60 6.93
N LYS A 92 -9.55 -13.53 7.39
CA LYS A 92 -10.68 -13.22 8.27
C LYS A 92 -10.21 -12.73 9.64
N ILE A 93 -9.12 -13.30 10.17
CA ILE A 93 -8.50 -12.85 11.43
C ILE A 93 -7.93 -11.43 11.26
N PHE A 94 -7.21 -11.15 10.17
CA PHE A 94 -6.69 -9.81 9.91
C PHE A 94 -7.79 -8.79 9.70
N LEU A 95 -8.88 -9.15 9.01
CA LEU A 95 -10.04 -8.29 8.88
C LEU A 95 -10.68 -8.02 10.25
N ALA A 96 -10.92 -9.04 11.07
CA ALA A 96 -11.46 -8.87 12.41
C ALA A 96 -10.55 -7.99 13.29
N ALA A 97 -9.23 -8.23 13.26
CA ALA A 97 -8.24 -7.41 13.97
C ALA A 97 -8.23 -5.96 13.47
N SER A 98 -8.42 -5.72 12.18
CA SER A 98 -8.53 -4.36 11.65
C SER A 98 -9.81 -3.65 12.08
N LEU A 99 -10.93 -4.38 12.19
CA LEU A 99 -12.18 -3.82 12.69
C LEU A 99 -12.08 -3.43 14.16
N MET A 100 -11.23 -4.11 14.94
CA MET A 100 -10.91 -3.71 16.33
C MET A 100 -10.19 -2.35 16.41
N ALA A 101 -9.62 -1.83 15.32
CA ALA A 101 -9.08 -0.47 15.30
C ALA A 101 -10.15 0.60 15.56
N ILE A 102 -11.40 0.34 15.15
CA ILE A 102 -12.52 1.27 15.29
C ILE A 102 -12.88 1.48 16.78
N PRO A 103 -13.22 0.44 17.57
CA PRO A 103 -13.52 0.64 18.98
C PRO A 103 -12.32 1.17 19.75
N VAL A 104 -11.09 0.72 19.44
CA VAL A 104 -9.92 1.25 20.14
C VAL A 104 -9.68 2.73 19.81
N TRP A 105 -9.87 3.17 18.56
CA TRP A 105 -9.85 4.60 18.23
C TRP A 105 -10.99 5.39 18.92
N TYR A 106 -12.15 4.77 19.13
CA TYR A 106 -13.23 5.41 19.87
C TYR A 106 -12.89 5.61 21.36
N PHE A 107 -12.19 4.65 21.97
CA PHE A 107 -11.82 4.68 23.39
C PHE A 107 -10.43 5.25 23.69
N THR A 108 -9.59 5.49 22.67
CA THR A 108 -8.22 6.02 22.81
C THR A 108 -8.01 7.21 21.87
N SER A 109 -7.15 8.16 22.24
CA SER A 109 -6.93 9.37 21.44
C SER A 109 -5.44 9.69 21.27
N GLY A 110 -5.16 10.59 20.31
CA GLY A 110 -3.81 11.06 20.03
C GLY A 110 -2.86 9.95 19.55
N ALA A 111 -1.62 10.00 20.05
CA ALA A 111 -0.53 9.11 19.67
C ALA A 111 -0.84 7.60 19.74
N VAL A 112 -1.57 7.14 20.75
CA VAL A 112 -1.87 5.71 20.94
C VAL A 112 -2.74 5.18 19.80
N ALA A 113 -3.81 5.89 19.47
CA ALA A 113 -4.68 5.53 18.36
C ALA A 113 -3.93 5.53 17.02
N ALA A 114 -3.05 6.53 16.81
CA ALA A 114 -2.25 6.66 15.59
C ALA A 114 -1.25 5.49 15.41
N LEU A 115 -0.52 5.14 16.47
CA LEU A 115 0.45 4.05 16.44
C LEU A 115 -0.23 2.70 16.24
N MET A 116 -1.38 2.48 16.89
CA MET A 116 -2.14 1.27 16.70
C MET A 116 -2.67 1.16 15.27
N ALA A 117 -3.27 2.22 14.73
CA ALA A 117 -3.76 2.23 13.35
C ALA A 117 -2.62 1.95 12.35
N ALA A 118 -1.45 2.57 12.55
CA ALA A 118 -0.26 2.30 11.75
C ALA A 118 0.19 0.83 11.85
N THR A 119 0.21 0.27 13.06
CA THR A 119 0.61 -1.13 13.32
C THR A 119 -0.33 -2.12 12.64
N ILE A 120 -1.64 -1.91 12.78
CA ILE A 120 -2.67 -2.73 12.12
C ILE A 120 -2.48 -2.68 10.60
N ASN A 121 -2.14 -1.52 10.04
CA ASN A 121 -1.87 -1.39 8.61
C ASN A 121 -0.64 -2.15 8.14
N VAL A 122 0.43 -2.17 8.95
CA VAL A 122 1.62 -2.98 8.68
C VAL A 122 1.26 -4.46 8.74
N ILE A 123 0.51 -4.91 9.75
CA ILE A 123 0.04 -6.30 9.84
C ILE A 123 -0.84 -6.67 8.65
N ALA A 124 -1.75 -5.77 8.23
CA ALA A 124 -2.62 -5.97 7.07
C ALA A 124 -1.86 -6.07 5.74
N SER A 125 -0.59 -5.65 5.70
CA SER A 125 0.27 -5.78 4.52
C SER A 125 0.82 -7.21 4.33
N ILE A 126 0.74 -8.07 5.36
CA ILE A 126 1.30 -9.44 5.32
C ILE A 126 0.76 -10.27 4.15
N PRO A 127 -0.56 -10.32 3.86
CA PRO A 127 -1.07 -11.07 2.71
C PRO A 127 -0.52 -10.56 1.38
N THR A 128 -0.39 -9.24 1.21
CA THR A 128 0.23 -8.65 0.01
C THR A 128 1.72 -8.95 -0.08
N ILE A 129 2.47 -8.87 1.02
CA ILE A 129 3.89 -9.26 1.08
C ILE A 129 4.05 -10.73 0.65
N ARG A 130 3.20 -11.61 1.17
CA ARG A 130 3.18 -13.02 0.80
C ARG A 130 2.81 -13.21 -0.68
N ASN A 131 1.79 -12.51 -1.19
CA ASN A 131 1.38 -12.57 -2.59
C ASN A 131 2.50 -12.08 -3.52
N ALA A 132 3.18 -10.98 -3.18
CA ALA A 132 4.33 -10.47 -3.93
C ALA A 132 5.49 -11.47 -4.00
N TRP A 133 5.65 -12.32 -2.98
CA TRP A 133 6.70 -13.34 -2.95
C TRP A 133 6.35 -14.61 -3.74
N ILE A 134 5.08 -15.02 -3.72
CA ILE A 134 4.57 -16.25 -4.36
C ILE A 134 4.18 -15.98 -5.82
N ASN A 135 3.40 -14.93 -6.06
CA ASN A 135 2.86 -14.54 -7.36
C ASN A 135 3.24 -13.08 -7.70
N PRO A 136 4.52 -12.77 -7.94
CA PRO A 136 4.96 -11.39 -8.21
C PRO A 136 4.28 -10.75 -9.42
N SER A 137 3.73 -11.54 -10.36
CA SER A 137 2.96 -11.04 -11.51
C SER A 137 1.59 -10.46 -11.14
N HIS A 138 1.07 -10.76 -9.95
CA HIS A 138 -0.18 -10.18 -9.44
C HIS A 138 -0.03 -8.74 -8.95
N GLU A 139 1.17 -8.17 -9.00
CA GLU A 139 1.49 -6.85 -8.47
C GLU A 139 2.32 -6.05 -9.47
N THR A 140 2.22 -4.72 -9.42
CA THR A 140 2.94 -3.81 -10.32
C THR A 140 4.08 -3.10 -9.56
N PRO A 141 5.37 -3.40 -9.82
CA PRO A 141 6.48 -2.83 -9.05
C PRO A 141 6.52 -1.29 -9.04
N SER A 142 6.20 -0.64 -10.16
CA SER A 142 6.21 0.83 -10.25
C SER A 142 5.20 1.47 -9.31
N THR A 143 4.02 0.85 -9.10
CA THR A 143 3.02 1.34 -8.13
C THR A 143 3.58 1.36 -6.72
N TRP A 144 4.28 0.29 -6.30
CA TRP A 144 4.90 0.20 -4.97
C TRP A 144 6.04 1.21 -4.78
N LEU A 145 6.89 1.37 -5.80
CA LEU A 145 7.95 2.38 -5.78
C LEU A 145 7.40 3.81 -5.65
N LEU A 146 6.46 4.17 -6.53
CA LEU A 146 5.86 5.51 -6.55
C LEU A 146 5.10 5.78 -5.25
N ASN A 147 4.39 4.79 -4.71
CA ASN A 147 3.70 4.91 -3.42
C ASN A 147 4.68 5.09 -2.26
N GLY A 148 5.82 4.40 -2.24
CA GLY A 148 6.87 4.61 -1.24
C GLY A 148 7.40 6.05 -1.28
N ILE A 149 7.72 6.55 -2.47
CA ILE A 149 8.19 7.93 -2.67
C ILE A 149 7.14 8.93 -2.21
N ARG A 150 5.88 8.80 -2.64
CA ARG A 150 4.84 9.77 -2.27
C ARG A 150 4.50 9.73 -0.78
N PHE A 151 4.53 8.58 -0.11
CA PHE A 151 4.25 8.52 1.32
C PHE A 151 5.35 9.20 2.13
N GLY A 152 6.62 8.95 1.78
CA GLY A 152 7.75 9.61 2.44
C GLY A 152 7.75 11.12 2.20
N ALA A 153 7.46 11.54 0.96
CA ALA A 153 7.33 12.94 0.62
C ALA A 153 6.11 13.60 1.30
N ALA A 154 4.99 12.89 1.42
CA ALA A 154 3.79 13.36 2.13
C ALA A 154 4.09 13.65 3.60
N THR A 155 4.88 12.80 4.28
CA THR A 155 5.32 13.04 5.66
C THR A 155 6.06 14.38 5.79
N ALA A 156 6.94 14.70 4.84
CA ALA A 156 7.76 15.92 4.87
C ALA A 156 6.95 17.22 4.66
N VAL A 157 5.77 17.14 4.04
CA VAL A 157 4.90 18.31 3.77
C VAL A 157 3.73 18.45 4.74
N LEU A 158 3.61 17.57 5.74
CA LEU A 158 2.63 17.74 6.81
C LEU A 158 2.79 19.12 7.47
N ASN A 159 1.67 19.71 7.89
CA ASN A 159 1.70 21.01 8.56
C ASN A 159 2.36 20.89 9.94
N THR A 160 1.95 19.87 10.70
CA THR A 160 2.55 19.48 11.98
C THR A 160 3.08 18.06 11.82
N ILE A 161 4.35 17.83 12.17
CA ILE A 161 4.95 16.49 12.23
C ILE A 161 4.86 16.03 13.68
N SER A 162 3.94 15.11 13.96
CA SER A 162 3.74 14.50 15.27
C SER A 162 3.46 13.00 15.09
N VAL A 163 3.31 12.27 16.19
CA VAL A 163 2.96 10.84 16.14
C VAL A 163 1.60 10.65 15.43
N GLU A 164 0.64 11.53 15.70
CA GLU A 164 -0.70 11.52 15.11
C GLU A 164 -0.68 11.68 13.60
N THR A 165 0.17 12.57 13.09
CA THR A 165 0.17 12.93 11.66
C THR A 165 1.12 12.07 10.83
N ALA A 166 2.25 11.64 11.41
CA ALA A 166 3.32 10.98 10.67
C ALA A 166 3.26 9.45 10.72
N SER A 167 2.74 8.83 11.79
CA SER A 167 2.85 7.37 12.00
C SER A 167 2.37 6.55 10.81
N PHE A 168 1.21 6.92 10.26
CA PHE A 168 0.66 6.24 9.08
C PHE A 168 1.54 6.37 7.85
N THR A 169 1.98 7.59 7.52
CA THR A 169 2.77 7.83 6.30
C THR A 169 4.15 7.19 6.38
N VAL A 170 4.79 7.23 7.54
CA VAL A 170 6.07 6.56 7.80
C VAL A 170 5.94 5.05 7.67
N ALA A 171 4.93 4.45 8.31
CA ALA A 171 4.68 3.02 8.23
C ALA A 171 4.44 2.57 6.78
N MET A 172 3.57 3.30 6.05
CA MET A 172 3.25 2.98 4.66
C MET A 172 4.44 3.21 3.72
N THR A 173 5.33 4.17 4.01
CA THR A 173 6.58 4.33 3.26
C THR A 173 7.43 3.07 3.32
N GLY A 174 7.64 2.54 4.53
CA GLY A 174 8.40 1.31 4.76
C GLY A 174 7.77 0.09 4.07
N VAL A 175 6.46 -0.11 4.24
CA VAL A 175 5.72 -1.21 3.60
C VAL A 175 5.86 -1.16 2.07
N ASN A 176 5.68 0.02 1.46
CA ASN A 176 5.75 0.15 0.01
C ASN A 176 7.13 -0.16 -0.55
N PHE A 177 8.20 0.35 0.09
CA PHE A 177 9.57 0.01 -0.32
C PHE A 177 9.91 -1.46 -0.10
N LEU A 178 9.40 -2.07 0.98
CA LEU A 178 9.56 -3.51 1.23
C LEU A 178 8.93 -4.35 0.12
N VAL A 179 7.66 -4.08 -0.23
CA VAL A 179 6.97 -4.82 -1.31
C VAL A 179 7.68 -4.60 -2.65
N PHE A 180 8.09 -3.36 -2.95
CA PHE A 180 8.88 -3.06 -4.14
C PHE A 180 10.17 -3.90 -4.20
N GLY A 181 10.95 -3.92 -3.12
CA GLY A 181 12.20 -4.69 -3.04
C GLY A 181 11.97 -6.19 -3.27
N ILE A 182 10.93 -6.75 -2.63
CA ILE A 182 10.52 -8.15 -2.82
C ILE A 182 10.21 -8.44 -4.29
N LEU A 183 9.39 -7.60 -4.94
CA LEU A 183 9.00 -7.79 -6.33
C LEU A 183 10.20 -7.78 -7.27
N ILE A 184 11.15 -6.86 -7.07
CA ILE A 184 12.36 -6.79 -7.89
C ILE A 184 13.23 -8.04 -7.71
N VAL A 185 13.47 -8.45 -6.46
CA VAL A 185 14.29 -9.64 -6.16
C VAL A 185 13.64 -10.90 -6.74
N ARG A 186 12.33 -11.10 -6.53
CA ARG A 186 11.64 -12.31 -6.97
C ARG A 186 11.46 -12.38 -8.48
N THR A 187 11.11 -11.27 -9.12
CA THR A 187 10.97 -11.23 -10.58
C THR A 187 12.29 -11.54 -11.28
N LYS A 188 13.42 -11.00 -10.78
CA LYS A 188 14.75 -11.30 -11.30
C LYS A 188 15.13 -12.78 -11.11
N ALA A 189 14.89 -13.33 -9.92
CA ALA A 189 15.19 -14.73 -9.63
C ALA A 189 14.40 -15.70 -10.52
N LEU A 190 13.11 -15.43 -10.76
CA LEU A 190 12.28 -16.26 -11.65
C LEU A 190 12.74 -16.19 -13.11
N LYS A 191 13.05 -15.00 -13.62
CA LYS A 191 13.61 -14.83 -14.98
C LYS A 191 14.94 -15.56 -15.17
N HIS A 192 15.81 -15.50 -14.17
CA HIS A 192 17.08 -16.23 -14.20
C HIS A 192 16.88 -17.75 -14.26
N ARG A 193 15.97 -18.29 -13.43
CA ARG A 193 15.63 -19.71 -13.42
C ARG A 193 15.02 -20.18 -14.75
N ALA A 194 14.12 -19.39 -15.33
CA ALA A 194 13.51 -19.69 -16.63
C ALA A 194 14.58 -19.77 -17.73
N LYS A 195 15.48 -18.78 -17.79
CA LYS A 195 16.59 -18.77 -18.76
C LYS A 195 17.54 -19.96 -18.58
N GLN A 196 17.79 -20.38 -17.34
CA GLN A 196 18.60 -21.57 -17.06
C GLN A 196 17.93 -22.85 -17.53
N ALA A 197 16.62 -22.99 -17.33
CA ALA A 197 15.85 -24.14 -17.81
C ALA A 197 15.86 -24.24 -19.34
N GLU A 198 15.60 -23.13 -20.05
CA GLU A 198 15.67 -23.06 -21.53
C GLU A 198 17.07 -23.43 -22.07
N CYS A 199 18.13 -23.04 -21.36
CA CYS A 199 19.51 -23.40 -21.72
C CYS A 199 19.81 -24.89 -21.53
N LEU A 200 19.23 -25.53 -20.50
CA LEU A 200 19.41 -26.96 -20.25
C LEU A 200 18.65 -27.80 -21.28
N GLU A 201 17.39 -27.46 -21.56
CA GLU A 201 16.58 -28.14 -22.59
C GLU A 201 17.22 -28.04 -23.98
N SER A 202 17.77 -26.88 -24.35
CA SER A 202 18.47 -26.72 -25.64
C SER A 202 19.77 -27.51 -25.75
N CYS A 203 20.48 -27.77 -24.64
CA CYS A 203 21.66 -28.64 -24.64
C CYS A 203 21.28 -30.12 -24.78
N GLU A 204 20.20 -30.56 -24.12
CA GLU A 204 19.69 -31.93 -24.23
C GLU A 204 19.12 -32.23 -25.63
N CYS A 205 18.49 -31.26 -26.30
CA CYS A 205 18.03 -31.43 -27.69
C CYS A 205 19.17 -31.46 -28.74
N ALA A 206 20.39 -31.05 -28.38
CA ALA A 206 21.53 -30.97 -29.30
C ALA A 206 22.46 -32.20 -29.26
N SER A 207 22.23 -33.14 -28.33
CA SER A 207 22.97 -34.41 -28.15
C SER A 207 22.24 -35.59 -28.76
#